data_AF-A0A3S9Q039-F1
#
_entry.id   AF-A0A3S9Q039-F1
#
_cell.length_a   1.000
_cell.length_b   1.000
_cell.length_c   1.000
_cell.angle_alpha   90.00
_cell.angle_beta   90.00
_cell.angle_gamma   90.00
#
_symmetry.space_group_name_H-M   'P 1'
#
loop_
_entity.id
_entity.type
_entity.pdbx_description
1 polymer ?
#
loop_
_entity_poly.entity_id
_entity_poly.type
_entity_poly.pdbx_seq_one_letter_code
_entity_poly.pdbx_strand_id
1 'polypeptide(L)'
;MSFENEMLLIATGAYAVISGEGHPFRYRWKPMAIIGVLLVAGVTMGSFIGQEVQELVSETGNTWWISITVIFSSIVAAILVFGANSLRMTAPGIFFIVMVTSSSQMSSGLGLKPWQVGMWATVGAVSAWILGMLPALIDPHAPERQAVENLEKAVEKYEKSPSYAVQERHGASSALNTVWVALKDAGIISGGRVIRKSQSDLVARALTAQNRLAALNEDVTGGTEYENLSATDPHRVAIPHGRLTAPYMIYRSIHRYSHSTLTAQKIFWASILSGMISIAFGLGRPDWAIASVVLVLQWDPDEVPGSVRALHRLLDSIIDIGIFDLVHISQPAA
;
A
#
# COMPACT_ATOMS: atom_id res chain seq x y z
N MET A 1 -6.29 -6.49 34.91
CA MET A 1 -5.76 -7.05 33.66
C MET A 1 -5.81 -5.93 32.63
N SER A 2 -4.65 -5.36 32.25
CA SER A 2 -4.66 -4.38 31.16
C SER A 2 -4.79 -5.16 29.85
N PHE A 3 -5.77 -4.78 29.02
CA PHE A 3 -6.03 -5.41 27.71
C PHE A 3 -5.19 -4.77 26.59
N GLU A 4 -4.07 -4.13 26.94
CA GLU A 4 -3.33 -3.25 26.03
C GLU A 4 -2.69 -4.04 24.89
N ASN A 5 -2.12 -5.21 25.19
CA ASN A 5 -1.48 -6.07 24.19
C ASN A 5 -2.51 -6.67 23.22
N GLU A 6 -3.66 -7.09 23.73
CA GLU A 6 -4.76 -7.62 22.94
C GLU A 6 -5.33 -6.55 21.99
N MET A 7 -5.49 -5.32 22.49
CA MET A 7 -5.96 -4.19 21.67
C MET A 7 -5.03 -3.88 20.49
N LEU A 8 -3.70 -3.92 20.70
CA LEU A 8 -2.73 -3.70 19.63
C LEU A 8 -2.78 -4.80 18.55
N LEU A 9 -3.00 -6.05 18.97
CA LEU A 9 -3.13 -7.19 18.05
C LEU A 9 -4.46 -7.17 17.28
N ILE A 10 -5.54 -6.70 17.91
CA ILE A 10 -6.81 -6.45 17.20
C ILE A 10 -6.62 -5.32 16.19
N ALA A 11 -5.99 -4.21 16.58
CA ALA A 11 -5.73 -3.08 15.68
C ALA A 11 -4.90 -3.48 14.47
N THR A 12 -3.94 -4.39 14.66
CA THR A 12 -3.14 -4.98 13.59
C THR A 12 -4.00 -5.63 12.51
N GLY A 13 -4.95 -6.48 12.91
CA GLY A 13 -5.87 -7.11 11.96
C GLY A 13 -6.81 -6.10 11.31
N ALA A 14 -7.18 -5.04 12.03
CA ALA A 14 -8.09 -4.02 11.56
C ALA A 14 -7.55 -3.20 10.36
N TYR A 15 -6.23 -3.15 10.15
CA TYR A 15 -5.63 -2.51 8.97
C TYR A 15 -6.13 -3.07 7.63
N ALA A 16 -6.69 -4.28 7.61
CA ALA A 16 -7.35 -4.84 6.43
C ALA A 16 -8.47 -3.93 5.87
N VAL A 17 -9.06 -3.04 6.69
CA VAL A 17 -10.13 -2.13 6.27
C VAL A 17 -9.68 -1.14 5.20
N ILE A 18 -8.42 -0.69 5.26
CA ILE A 18 -7.83 0.29 4.32
C ILE A 18 -7.88 -0.26 2.89
N SER A 19 -7.79 -1.57 2.75
CA SER A 19 -7.79 -2.25 1.45
C SER A 19 -9.16 -2.29 0.78
N GLY A 20 -10.21 -1.92 1.49
CA GLY A 20 -11.56 -1.83 0.95
C GLY A 20 -11.91 -0.46 0.38
N GLU A 21 -11.11 0.57 0.65
CA GLU A 21 -11.41 1.94 0.26
C GLU A 21 -11.51 2.10 -1.26
N GLY A 22 -12.48 2.90 -1.73
CA GLY A 22 -12.67 3.20 -3.16
C GLY A 22 -13.25 2.06 -4.01
N HIS A 23 -13.31 0.82 -3.52
CA HIS A 23 -13.86 -0.30 -4.29
C HIS A 23 -15.38 -0.44 -4.14
N PRO A 24 -16.13 -0.79 -5.19
CA PRO A 24 -17.53 -1.20 -5.09
C PRO A 24 -17.71 -2.42 -4.21
N PHE A 25 -18.80 -2.50 -3.44
CA PHE A 25 -19.03 -3.58 -2.46
C PHE A 25 -19.00 -4.99 -3.07
N ARG A 26 -19.40 -5.15 -4.33
CA ARG A 26 -19.33 -6.43 -5.06
C ARG A 26 -17.91 -7.00 -5.14
N TYR A 27 -16.90 -6.15 -5.23
CA TYR A 27 -15.48 -6.54 -5.31
C TYR A 27 -14.75 -6.32 -3.99
N ARG A 28 -15.12 -5.30 -3.21
CA ARG A 28 -14.47 -4.83 -1.98
C ARG A 28 -14.11 -5.94 -0.99
N TRP A 29 -14.97 -6.95 -0.83
CA TRP A 29 -14.73 -8.05 0.09
C TRP A 29 -13.47 -8.86 -0.23
N LYS A 30 -13.07 -8.95 -1.51
CA LYS A 30 -11.91 -9.75 -1.96
C LYS A 30 -10.58 -9.18 -1.48
N PRO A 31 -10.20 -7.92 -1.79
CA PRO A 31 -8.94 -7.36 -1.33
C PRO A 31 -8.88 -7.31 0.20
N MET A 32 -9.97 -6.98 0.89
CA MET A 32 -10.04 -6.99 2.36
C MET A 32 -9.79 -8.39 2.94
N ALA A 33 -10.41 -9.44 2.39
CA ALA A 33 -10.20 -10.81 2.84
C ALA A 33 -8.77 -11.29 2.56
N ILE A 34 -8.22 -11.02 1.36
CA ILE A 34 -6.86 -11.39 0.99
C ILE A 34 -5.85 -10.71 1.93
N ILE A 35 -5.99 -9.41 2.15
CA ILE A 35 -5.06 -8.65 3.01
C ILE A 35 -5.24 -9.02 4.48
N GLY A 36 -6.47 -9.26 4.94
CA GLY A 36 -6.72 -9.81 6.26
C GLY A 36 -6.03 -11.16 6.48
N VAL A 37 -6.11 -12.08 5.51
CA VAL A 37 -5.40 -13.37 5.57
C VAL A 37 -3.89 -13.19 5.56
N LEU A 38 -3.35 -12.31 4.72
CA LEU A 38 -1.90 -12.03 4.69
C LEU A 38 -1.41 -11.41 6.00
N LEU A 39 -2.17 -10.51 6.61
CA LEU A 39 -1.87 -9.92 7.92
C LEU A 39 -1.85 -10.99 9.02
N VAL A 40 -2.92 -11.78 9.12
CA VAL A 40 -3.02 -12.84 10.13
C VAL A 40 -1.90 -13.87 9.95
N ALA A 41 -1.67 -14.33 8.71
CA ALA A 41 -0.62 -15.29 8.43
C ALA A 41 0.77 -14.72 8.76
N GLY A 42 1.06 -13.49 8.32
CA GLY A 42 2.33 -12.82 8.57
C GLY A 42 2.61 -12.65 10.06
N VAL A 43 1.65 -12.12 10.81
CA VAL A 43 1.76 -11.89 12.26
C VAL A 43 1.88 -13.21 13.04
N THR A 44 1.14 -14.24 12.64
CA THR A 44 1.24 -15.56 13.27
C THR A 44 2.61 -16.17 13.02
N MET A 45 3.07 -16.18 11.76
CA MET A 45 4.40 -16.71 11.40
C MET A 45 5.53 -15.91 12.06
N GLY A 46 5.42 -14.57 12.09
CA GLY A 46 6.39 -13.72 12.76
C GLY A 46 6.48 -14.02 14.25
N SER A 47 5.35 -14.19 14.93
CA SER A 47 5.32 -14.57 16.34
C SER A 47 5.94 -15.95 16.61
N PHE A 48 5.66 -16.96 15.77
CA PHE A 48 6.32 -18.27 15.87
C PHE A 48 7.83 -18.16 15.73
N ILE A 49 8.32 -17.49 14.68
CA ILE A 49 9.76 -17.31 14.45
C ILE A 49 10.40 -16.53 15.60
N GLY A 50 9.70 -15.51 16.12
CA GLY A 50 10.14 -14.74 17.27
C GLY A 50 10.34 -15.58 18.53
N GLN A 51 9.38 -16.46 18.82
CA GLN A 51 9.46 -17.38 19.96
C GLN A 51 10.67 -18.31 19.84
N GLU A 52 10.81 -19.00 18.71
CA GLU A 52 11.92 -19.95 18.48
C GLU A 52 13.28 -19.25 18.57
N VAL A 53 13.41 -18.05 18.00
CA VAL A 53 14.65 -17.26 18.08
C VAL A 53 14.92 -16.81 19.51
N GLN A 54 13.92 -16.39 20.26
CA GLN A 54 14.10 -15.98 21.66
C GLN A 54 14.55 -17.15 22.53
N GLU A 55 13.98 -18.34 22.33
CA GLU A 55 14.40 -19.58 23.01
C GLU A 55 15.87 -19.88 22.70
N LEU A 56 16.26 -19.87 21.41
CA LEU A 56 17.66 -20.06 20.98
C LEU A 56 18.63 -19.03 21.59
N VAL A 57 18.26 -17.75 21.64
CA VAL A 57 19.08 -16.70 22.26
C VAL A 57 19.22 -16.96 23.76
N SER A 58 18.15 -17.37 24.44
CA SER A 58 18.17 -17.63 25.88
C SER A 58 19.02 -18.86 26.25
N GLU A 59 19.01 -19.90 25.42
CA GLU A 59 19.79 -21.13 25.64
C GLU A 59 21.27 -20.95 25.32
N THR A 60 21.58 -20.28 24.22
CA THR A 60 22.97 -20.16 23.73
C THR A 60 23.68 -18.90 24.22
N GLY A 61 22.95 -17.89 24.67
CA GLY A 61 23.47 -16.55 24.98
C GLY A 61 23.94 -15.77 23.75
N ASN A 62 23.71 -16.28 22.53
CA ASN A 62 24.20 -15.67 21.30
C ASN A 62 23.14 -14.80 20.61
N THR A 63 23.30 -13.49 20.68
CA THR A 63 22.41 -12.50 20.07
C THR A 63 22.36 -12.57 18.53
N TRP A 64 23.34 -13.20 17.87
CA TRP A 64 23.34 -13.34 16.40
C TRP A 64 22.20 -14.21 15.86
N TRP A 65 21.53 -15.02 16.69
CA TRP A 65 20.32 -15.74 16.28
C TRP A 65 19.19 -14.79 15.85
N ILE A 66 19.20 -13.52 16.30
CA ILE A 66 18.29 -12.48 15.82
C ILE A 66 18.43 -12.25 14.30
N SER A 67 19.55 -12.61 13.67
CA SER A 67 19.68 -12.54 12.21
C SER A 67 18.64 -13.40 11.47
N ILE A 68 18.09 -14.45 12.09
CA ILE A 68 16.97 -15.23 11.50
C ILE A 68 15.73 -14.36 11.35
N THR A 69 15.40 -13.51 12.34
CA THR A 69 14.23 -12.64 12.26
C THR A 69 14.38 -11.60 11.14
N VAL A 70 15.61 -11.10 10.97
CA VAL A 70 15.99 -10.18 9.88
C VAL A 70 15.84 -10.85 8.52
N ILE A 71 16.35 -12.07 8.35
CA ILE A 71 16.24 -12.81 7.09
C ILE A 71 14.78 -13.07 6.75
N PHE A 72 13.98 -13.56 7.70
CA PHE A 72 12.56 -13.79 7.50
C PHE A 72 11.81 -12.52 7.06
N SER A 73 11.98 -11.43 7.82
CA SER A 73 11.31 -10.16 7.53
C SER A 73 11.75 -9.57 6.19
N SER A 74 13.03 -9.75 5.81
CA SER A 74 13.54 -9.32 4.50
C SER A 74 12.92 -10.12 3.34
N ILE A 75 12.73 -11.44 3.51
CA ILE A 75 12.05 -12.29 2.53
C ILE A 75 10.58 -11.87 2.38
N VAL A 76 9.87 -11.70 3.50
CA VAL A 76 8.47 -11.26 3.52
C VAL A 76 8.31 -9.90 2.83
N ALA A 77 9.18 -8.95 3.16
CA ALA A 77 9.20 -7.62 2.53
C ALA A 77 9.41 -7.71 1.02
N ALA A 78 10.40 -8.49 0.56
CA ALA A 78 10.68 -8.65 -0.85
C ALA A 78 9.50 -9.28 -1.62
N ILE A 79 8.88 -10.34 -1.07
CA ILE A 79 7.73 -11.00 -1.69
C ILE A 79 6.55 -10.05 -1.80
N LEU A 80 6.22 -9.36 -0.71
CA LEU A 80 5.05 -8.49 -0.70
C LEU A 80 5.27 -7.28 -1.61
N VAL A 81 6.44 -6.62 -1.57
CA VAL A 81 6.72 -5.48 -2.46
C VAL A 81 6.77 -5.91 -3.93
N PHE A 82 7.34 -7.09 -4.23
CA PHE A 82 7.25 -7.67 -5.57
C PHE A 82 5.78 -7.81 -6.01
N GLY A 83 4.93 -8.31 -5.12
CA GLY A 83 3.48 -8.42 -5.33
C GLY A 83 2.82 -7.07 -5.59
N ALA A 84 3.02 -6.07 -4.74
CA ALA A 84 2.48 -4.72 -4.93
C ALA A 84 2.88 -4.13 -6.28
N ASN A 85 4.18 -4.19 -6.59
CA ASN A 85 4.70 -3.58 -7.81
C ASN A 85 4.20 -4.32 -9.05
N SER A 86 4.14 -5.65 -9.01
CA SER A 86 3.61 -6.48 -10.11
C SER A 86 2.13 -6.21 -10.34
N LEU A 87 1.38 -6.08 -9.25
CA LEU A 87 -0.04 -5.77 -9.26
C LEU A 87 -0.33 -4.28 -9.44
N ARG A 88 0.68 -3.41 -9.54
CA ARG A 88 0.53 -1.94 -9.60
C ARG A 88 -0.45 -1.44 -8.53
N MET A 89 -0.32 -1.95 -7.31
CA MET A 89 -1.08 -1.50 -6.16
C MET A 89 -0.47 -0.17 -5.70
N THR A 90 -1.32 0.83 -5.47
CA THR A 90 -0.87 2.09 -4.89
C THR A 90 -0.47 1.86 -3.42
N ALA A 91 0.73 2.32 -3.04
CA ALA A 91 1.21 2.31 -1.65
C ALA A 91 0.23 3.12 -0.76
N PRO A 92 0.04 2.78 0.54
CA PRO A 92 0.96 2.09 1.46
C PRO A 92 0.52 0.68 1.93
N GLY A 93 -0.46 0.03 1.29
CA GLY A 93 -1.13 -1.15 1.85
C GLY A 93 -0.20 -2.30 2.30
N ILE A 94 0.90 -2.53 1.59
CA ILE A 94 1.83 -3.62 1.89
C ILE A 94 2.80 -3.30 3.03
N PHE A 95 3.13 -2.02 3.23
CA PHE A 95 4.01 -1.60 4.30
C PHE A 95 3.49 -2.05 5.68
N PHE A 96 2.19 -1.88 5.93
CA PHE A 96 1.58 -2.31 7.19
C PHE A 96 1.70 -3.83 7.40
N ILE A 97 1.57 -4.63 6.34
CA ILE A 97 1.73 -6.08 6.44
C ILE A 97 3.15 -6.43 6.86
N VAL A 98 4.17 -5.81 6.23
CA VAL A 98 5.57 -6.04 6.59
C VAL A 98 5.87 -5.56 8.00
N MET A 99 5.45 -4.34 8.35
CA MET A 99 5.68 -3.73 9.65
C MET A 99 5.16 -4.66 10.75
N VAL A 100 3.88 -5.05 10.68
CA VAL A 100 3.32 -5.82 11.80
C VAL A 100 3.78 -7.27 11.80
N THR A 101 4.06 -7.86 10.63
CA THR A 101 4.73 -9.17 10.57
C THR A 101 6.08 -9.12 11.28
N SER A 102 6.89 -8.09 11.03
CA SER A 102 8.20 -7.95 11.67
C SER A 102 8.09 -7.63 13.17
N SER A 103 7.24 -6.69 13.57
CA SER A 103 7.05 -6.35 14.99
C SER A 103 6.44 -7.50 15.81
N SER A 104 5.63 -8.38 15.19
CA SER A 104 5.08 -9.56 15.87
C SER A 104 6.15 -10.54 16.36
N GLN A 105 7.36 -10.49 15.82
CA GLN A 105 8.50 -11.32 16.26
C GLN A 105 8.94 -10.99 17.69
N MET A 106 8.52 -9.87 18.27
CA MET A 106 8.80 -9.49 19.66
C MET A 106 7.70 -9.91 20.65
N SER A 107 6.58 -10.48 20.15
CA SER A 107 5.41 -10.83 20.98
C SER A 107 5.70 -11.89 22.04
N SER A 108 6.67 -12.78 21.79
CA SER A 108 7.12 -13.79 22.75
C SER A 108 7.75 -13.17 24.00
N GLY A 109 8.43 -12.01 23.85
CA GLY A 109 8.95 -11.24 24.98
C GLY A 109 7.87 -10.63 25.87
N LEU A 110 6.63 -10.52 25.36
CA LEU A 110 5.46 -10.06 26.11
C LEU A 110 4.70 -11.22 26.78
N GLY A 111 5.21 -12.46 26.71
CA GLY A 111 4.56 -13.64 27.26
C GLY A 111 3.35 -14.13 26.47
N LEU A 112 3.16 -13.64 25.23
CA LEU A 112 2.07 -14.06 24.35
C LEU A 112 2.46 -15.31 23.56
N LYS A 113 1.56 -16.29 23.49
CA LYS A 113 1.76 -17.47 22.64
C LYS A 113 1.42 -17.13 21.19
N PRO A 114 2.14 -17.66 20.19
CA PRO A 114 1.92 -17.33 18.77
C PRO A 114 0.49 -17.52 18.27
N TRP A 115 -0.20 -18.55 18.75
CA TRP A 115 -1.60 -18.78 18.39
C TRP A 115 -2.54 -17.70 18.94
N GLN A 116 -2.24 -17.10 20.11
CA GLN A 116 -3.02 -16.00 20.67
C GLN A 116 -2.85 -14.74 19.82
N VAL A 117 -1.62 -14.47 19.37
CA VAL A 117 -1.31 -13.37 18.47
C VAL A 117 -2.12 -13.48 17.17
N GLY A 118 -2.09 -14.66 16.55
CA GLY A 118 -2.89 -14.96 15.35
C GLY A 118 -4.40 -14.86 15.59
N MET A 119 -4.90 -15.32 16.73
CA MET A 119 -6.31 -15.25 17.11
C MET A 119 -6.79 -13.80 17.24
N TRP A 120 -6.07 -12.94 17.96
CA TRP A 120 -6.43 -11.53 18.11
C TRP A 120 -6.35 -10.76 16.79
N ALA A 121 -5.32 -11.03 15.98
CA ALA A 121 -5.24 -10.49 14.63
C ALA A 121 -6.42 -10.92 13.75
N THR A 122 -6.89 -12.16 13.91
CA THR A 122 -8.07 -12.67 13.18
C THR A 122 -9.34 -11.93 13.60
N VAL A 123 -9.54 -11.68 14.90
CA VAL A 123 -10.67 -10.87 15.39
C VAL A 123 -10.64 -9.48 14.76
N GLY A 124 -9.47 -8.83 14.71
CA GLY A 124 -9.30 -7.55 14.04
C GLY A 124 -9.63 -7.58 12.55
N ALA A 125 -9.12 -8.58 11.83
CA ALA A 125 -9.34 -8.73 10.39
C ALA A 125 -10.81 -9.01 10.05
N VAL A 126 -11.48 -9.88 10.82
CA VAL A 126 -12.91 -10.16 10.67
C VAL A 126 -13.75 -8.93 11.00
N SER A 127 -13.41 -8.20 12.05
CA SER A 127 -14.09 -6.96 12.43
C SER A 127 -13.97 -5.91 11.33
N ALA A 128 -12.77 -5.69 10.79
CA ALA A 128 -12.55 -4.81 9.65
C ALA A 128 -13.34 -5.25 8.41
N TRP A 129 -13.36 -6.55 8.11
CA TRP A 129 -14.12 -7.09 6.98
C TRP A 129 -15.62 -6.84 7.11
N ILE A 130 -16.21 -7.08 8.29
CA ILE A 130 -17.62 -6.81 8.57
C ILE A 130 -17.91 -5.30 8.50
N LEU A 131 -17.13 -4.48 9.19
CA LEU A 131 -17.34 -3.04 9.26
C LEU A 131 -17.13 -2.34 7.91
N GLY A 132 -16.16 -2.76 7.12
CA GLY A 132 -15.93 -2.19 5.78
C GLY A 132 -17.01 -2.57 4.75
N MET A 133 -17.79 -3.62 5.03
CA MET A 133 -18.95 -4.02 4.25
C MET A 133 -20.27 -3.48 4.81
N LEU A 134 -20.28 -2.95 6.04
CA LEU A 134 -21.49 -2.45 6.70
C LEU A 134 -22.25 -1.39 5.89
N PRO A 135 -21.61 -0.41 5.21
CA PRO A 135 -22.36 0.59 4.45
C PRO A 135 -23.09 -0.01 3.23
N ALA A 136 -22.76 -1.24 2.81
CA ALA A 136 -23.50 -1.94 1.75
C ALA A 136 -24.95 -2.24 2.14
N LEU A 137 -25.28 -2.27 3.45
CA LEU A 137 -26.66 -2.48 3.92
C LEU A 137 -27.55 -1.25 3.73
N ILE A 138 -26.95 -0.06 3.65
CA ILE A 138 -27.68 1.20 3.51
C ILE A 138 -27.79 1.56 2.03
N ASP A 139 -26.66 1.52 1.31
CA ASP A 139 -26.60 1.90 -0.10
C ASP A 139 -25.56 1.06 -0.86
N PRO A 140 -25.97 -0.09 -1.43
CA PRO A 140 -25.08 -1.02 -2.13
C PRO A 140 -24.40 -0.41 -3.37
N HIS A 141 -24.91 0.71 -3.88
CA HIS A 141 -24.45 1.34 -5.12
C HIS A 141 -23.87 2.75 -4.92
N ALA A 142 -23.62 3.14 -3.67
CA ALA A 142 -23.00 4.42 -3.35
C ALA A 142 -21.61 4.59 -3.98
N PRO A 143 -20.70 3.60 -3.91
CA PRO A 143 -19.32 3.78 -4.39
C PRO A 143 -19.25 4.04 -5.90
N GLU A 144 -20.08 3.38 -6.71
CA GLU A 144 -20.12 3.58 -8.16
C GLU A 144 -20.63 4.99 -8.51
N ARG A 145 -21.64 5.47 -7.80
CA ARG A 145 -22.18 6.83 -7.97
C ARG A 145 -21.15 7.89 -7.58
N GLN A 146 -20.54 7.74 -6.41
CA GLN A 146 -19.50 8.64 -5.91
C GLN A 146 -18.30 8.71 -6.86
N ALA A 147 -17.88 7.59 -7.44
CA ALA A 147 -16.80 7.59 -8.41
C ALA A 147 -17.14 8.47 -9.63
N VAL A 148 -18.33 8.31 -10.22
CA VAL A 148 -18.78 9.10 -11.37
C VAL A 148 -18.90 10.57 -11.02
N GLU A 149 -19.50 10.90 -9.87
CA GLU A 149 -19.62 12.28 -9.39
C GLU A 149 -18.24 12.93 -9.14
N ASN A 150 -17.27 12.18 -8.63
CA ASN A 150 -15.90 12.66 -8.41
C ASN A 150 -15.18 12.95 -9.74
N LEU A 151 -15.40 12.13 -10.77
CA LEU A 151 -14.90 12.40 -12.12
C LEU A 151 -15.52 13.67 -12.70
N GLU A 152 -16.84 13.82 -12.62
CA GLU A 152 -17.54 15.00 -13.12
C GLU A 152 -17.01 16.28 -12.45
N LYS A 153 -16.84 16.26 -11.12
CA LYS A 153 -16.24 17.36 -10.35
C LYS A 153 -14.79 17.64 -10.74
N ALA A 154 -13.99 16.60 -10.97
CA ALA A 154 -12.58 16.76 -11.35
C ALA A 154 -12.44 17.37 -12.76
N VAL A 155 -13.29 16.96 -13.71
CA VAL A 155 -13.33 17.55 -15.07
C VAL A 155 -13.83 18.99 -15.02
N GLU A 156 -14.88 19.28 -14.24
CA GLU A 156 -15.37 20.65 -14.05
C GLU A 156 -14.30 21.56 -13.40
N LYS A 157 -13.55 21.04 -12.43
CA LYS A 157 -12.44 21.76 -11.80
C LYS A 157 -11.32 22.04 -12.81
N TYR A 158 -10.97 21.07 -13.65
CA TYR A 158 -9.96 21.24 -14.69
C TYR A 158 -10.37 22.32 -15.70
N GLU A 159 -11.63 22.34 -16.12
CA GLU A 159 -12.16 23.36 -17.04
C GLU A 159 -12.10 24.77 -16.48
N LYS A 160 -12.38 24.94 -15.19
CA LYS A 160 -12.35 26.25 -14.52
C LYS A 160 -10.94 26.69 -14.14
N SER A 161 -9.91 25.85 -14.33
CA SER A 161 -8.56 26.13 -13.87
C SER A 161 -7.83 27.09 -14.81
N PRO A 162 -7.31 28.23 -14.31
CA PRO A 162 -6.52 29.15 -15.14
C PRO A 162 -5.24 28.45 -15.63
N SER A 163 -4.92 28.64 -16.92
CA SER A 163 -3.76 28.05 -17.61
C SER A 163 -3.68 26.51 -17.62
N TYR A 164 -4.80 25.80 -17.47
CA TYR A 164 -4.86 24.34 -17.59
C TYR A 164 -3.78 23.61 -16.78
N ALA A 165 -3.69 23.96 -15.50
CA ALA A 165 -2.66 23.46 -14.59
C ALA A 165 -2.48 21.93 -14.68
N VAL A 166 -1.23 21.49 -14.85
CA VAL A 166 -0.83 20.07 -14.98
C VAL A 166 -1.39 19.21 -13.85
N GLN A 167 -1.46 19.75 -12.63
CA GLN A 167 -2.02 19.08 -11.47
C GLN A 167 -3.51 18.73 -11.63
N GLU A 168 -4.31 19.64 -12.18
CA GLU A 168 -5.75 19.43 -12.32
C GLU A 168 -6.07 18.51 -13.49
N ARG A 169 -5.27 18.56 -14.57
CA ARG A 169 -5.28 17.56 -15.65
C ARG A 169 -4.99 16.16 -15.10
N HIS A 170 -3.97 16.03 -14.25
CA HIS A 170 -3.62 14.77 -13.60
C HIS A 170 -4.74 14.29 -12.68
N GLY A 171 -5.35 15.19 -11.90
CA GLY A 171 -6.50 14.89 -11.04
C GLY A 171 -7.70 14.35 -11.82
N ALA A 172 -8.09 14.99 -12.93
CA ALA A 172 -9.17 14.52 -13.79
C ALA A 172 -8.85 13.17 -14.45
N SER A 173 -7.61 12.97 -14.90
CA SER A 173 -7.15 11.71 -15.50
C SER A 173 -7.15 10.56 -14.47
N SER A 174 -6.75 10.84 -13.23
CA SER A 174 -6.79 9.90 -12.12
C SER A 174 -8.24 9.51 -11.77
N ALA A 175 -9.14 10.50 -11.67
CA ALA A 175 -10.56 10.26 -11.43
C ALA A 175 -11.21 9.42 -12.54
N LEU A 176 -10.83 9.65 -13.81
CA LEU A 176 -11.31 8.88 -14.96
C LEU A 176 -10.91 7.40 -14.84
N ASN A 177 -9.65 7.13 -14.50
CA ASN A 177 -9.19 5.77 -14.27
C ASN A 177 -9.94 5.11 -13.11
N THR A 178 -10.14 5.82 -12.00
CA THR A 178 -10.90 5.33 -10.84
C THR A 178 -12.34 4.95 -11.19
N VAL A 179 -13.04 5.76 -11.99
CA VAL A 179 -14.40 5.44 -12.46
C VAL A 179 -14.44 4.16 -13.27
N TRP A 180 -13.54 4.00 -14.24
CA TRP A 180 -13.54 2.79 -15.08
C TRP A 180 -13.21 1.54 -14.28
N VAL A 181 -12.30 1.63 -13.30
CA VAL A 181 -12.01 0.55 -12.35
C VAL A 181 -13.25 0.22 -11.51
N ALA A 182 -13.91 1.23 -10.95
CA ALA A 182 -15.12 1.04 -10.14
C ALA A 182 -16.26 0.41 -10.95
N LEU A 183 -16.55 0.89 -12.15
CA LEU A 183 -17.60 0.32 -13.01
C LEU A 183 -17.29 -1.13 -13.43
N LYS A 184 -16.01 -1.45 -13.65
CA LYS A 184 -15.57 -2.83 -13.93
C LYS A 184 -15.73 -3.73 -12.71
N ASP A 185 -15.25 -3.30 -11.54
CA ASP A 185 -15.29 -4.05 -10.28
C ASP A 185 -16.73 -4.29 -9.80
N ALA A 186 -17.63 -3.32 -10.07
CA ALA A 186 -19.08 -3.47 -9.85
C ALA A 186 -19.74 -4.46 -10.83
N GLY A 187 -19.04 -4.87 -11.89
CA GLY A 187 -19.56 -5.74 -12.94
C GLY A 187 -20.56 -5.05 -13.87
N ILE A 188 -20.50 -3.72 -13.97
CA ILE A 188 -21.36 -2.92 -14.86
C ILE A 188 -20.84 -3.03 -16.29
N ILE A 189 -19.51 -3.00 -16.46
CA ILE A 189 -18.82 -3.12 -17.74
C ILE A 189 -17.92 -4.36 -17.78
N SER A 190 -17.75 -4.96 -18.95
CA SER A 190 -16.69 -5.94 -19.23
C SER A 190 -16.33 -5.95 -20.70
N GLY A 191 -15.04 -6.05 -21.02
CA GLY A 191 -14.56 -6.23 -22.39
C GLY A 191 -15.04 -5.14 -23.36
N GLY A 192 -15.18 -3.90 -22.90
CA GLY A 192 -15.66 -2.78 -23.72
C GLY A 192 -17.18 -2.73 -23.91
N ARG A 193 -17.97 -3.51 -23.16
CA ARG A 193 -19.44 -3.58 -23.27
C ARG A 193 -20.10 -3.34 -21.93
N VAL A 194 -21.30 -2.74 -21.96
CA VAL A 194 -22.18 -2.62 -20.80
C VAL A 194 -22.90 -3.96 -20.59
N ILE A 195 -22.61 -4.64 -19.48
CA ILE A 195 -23.30 -5.89 -19.11
C ILE A 195 -24.61 -5.55 -18.41
N ARG A 196 -24.56 -4.62 -17.45
CA ARG A 196 -25.71 -4.31 -16.59
C ARG A 196 -26.45 -3.09 -17.11
N LYS A 197 -27.50 -3.35 -17.90
CA LYS A 197 -28.32 -2.28 -18.52
C LYS A 197 -29.01 -1.36 -17.50
N SER A 198 -29.35 -1.85 -16.31
CA SER A 198 -30.01 -1.02 -15.28
C SER A 198 -29.14 0.13 -14.76
N GLN A 199 -27.82 0.08 -15.00
CA GLN A 199 -26.85 1.09 -14.57
C GLN A 199 -26.11 1.70 -15.77
N SER A 200 -26.72 1.65 -16.97
CA SER A 200 -26.14 2.25 -18.18
C SER A 200 -26.00 3.77 -18.08
N ASP A 201 -26.82 4.43 -17.27
CA ASP A 201 -26.74 5.87 -17.00
C ASP A 201 -25.37 6.28 -16.46
N LEU A 202 -24.82 5.52 -15.49
CA LEU A 202 -23.49 5.78 -14.93
C LEU A 202 -22.38 5.67 -15.99
N VAL A 203 -22.52 4.71 -16.91
CA VAL A 203 -21.57 4.54 -18.02
C VAL A 203 -21.70 5.71 -19.00
N ALA A 204 -22.92 6.14 -19.32
CA ALA A 204 -23.17 7.28 -20.20
C ALA A 204 -22.56 8.57 -19.62
N ARG A 205 -22.79 8.84 -18.34
CA ARG A 205 -22.19 9.99 -17.62
C ARG A 205 -20.66 9.95 -17.62
N ALA A 206 -20.07 8.79 -17.36
CA ALA A 206 -18.62 8.60 -17.42
C ALA A 206 -18.06 8.85 -18.83
N LEU A 207 -18.75 8.38 -19.89
CA LEU A 207 -18.37 8.67 -21.28
C LEU A 207 -18.50 10.16 -21.62
N THR A 208 -19.56 10.83 -21.17
CA THR A 208 -19.73 12.27 -21.36
C THR A 208 -18.60 13.06 -20.69
N ALA A 209 -18.22 12.69 -19.46
CA ALA A 209 -17.10 13.32 -18.76
C ALA A 209 -15.75 13.04 -19.45
N GLN A 210 -15.54 11.82 -19.95
CA GLN A 210 -14.36 11.46 -20.75
C GLN A 210 -14.27 12.30 -22.04
N ASN A 211 -15.38 12.42 -22.78
CA ASN A 211 -15.45 13.23 -23.99
C ASN A 211 -15.11 14.70 -23.70
N ARG A 212 -15.66 15.24 -22.61
CA ARG A 212 -15.36 16.61 -22.17
C ARG A 212 -13.88 16.78 -21.83
N LEU A 213 -13.30 15.83 -21.09
CA LEU A 213 -11.86 15.85 -20.78
C LEU A 213 -10.98 15.75 -22.03
N ALA A 214 -11.36 14.93 -23.01
CA ALA A 214 -10.65 14.81 -24.27
C ALA A 214 -10.66 16.13 -25.07
N ALA A 215 -11.83 16.77 -25.19
CA ALA A 215 -11.98 18.06 -25.85
C ALA A 215 -11.13 19.16 -25.18
N LEU A 216 -11.13 19.23 -23.84
CA LEU A 216 -10.30 20.19 -23.10
C LEU A 216 -8.80 19.97 -23.36
N ASN A 217 -8.35 18.72 -23.47
CA ASN A 217 -6.94 18.44 -23.78
C ASN A 217 -6.58 18.82 -25.23
N GLU A 218 -7.51 18.69 -26.18
CA GLU A 218 -7.32 19.09 -27.58
C GLU A 218 -7.14 20.61 -27.71
N ASP A 219 -8.00 21.38 -27.04
CA ASP A 219 -7.91 22.85 -26.98
C ASP A 219 -6.58 23.34 -26.40
N VAL A 220 -6.00 22.58 -25.45
CA VAL A 220 -4.69 22.89 -24.83
C VAL A 220 -3.51 22.55 -25.74
N THR A 221 -3.62 21.48 -26.54
CA THR A 221 -2.48 20.95 -27.31
C THR A 221 -2.35 21.59 -28.70
N GLY A 222 -3.34 22.36 -29.15
CA GLY A 222 -3.21 23.34 -30.24
C GLY A 222 -2.30 22.92 -31.41
N GLY A 223 -2.61 21.83 -32.11
CA GLY A 223 -2.02 21.52 -33.41
C GLY A 223 -0.51 21.25 -33.47
N THR A 224 0.17 20.91 -32.37
CA THR A 224 1.57 20.44 -32.45
C THR A 224 1.62 18.94 -32.77
N GLU A 225 1.79 18.65 -34.06
CA GLU A 225 1.88 17.30 -34.65
C GLU A 225 2.98 16.39 -34.04
N TYR A 226 3.88 16.95 -33.23
CA TYR A 226 5.11 16.31 -32.75
C TYR A 226 5.02 15.65 -31.36
N GLU A 227 3.94 15.82 -30.59
CA GLU A 227 3.77 15.16 -29.28
C GLU A 227 2.84 13.92 -29.30
N ASN A 228 2.25 13.61 -30.45
CA ASN A 228 1.37 12.44 -30.65
C ASN A 228 2.10 11.08 -30.77
N LEU A 229 3.40 11.02 -30.47
CA LEU A 229 4.19 9.78 -30.47
C LEU A 229 4.04 8.94 -29.19
N SER A 230 3.38 9.46 -28.15
CA SER A 230 2.85 8.61 -27.09
C SER A 230 1.62 7.88 -27.66
N ALA A 231 1.78 6.60 -27.97
CA ALA A 231 0.81 5.73 -28.65
C ALA A 231 -0.50 5.48 -27.87
N THR A 232 -1.26 6.54 -27.62
CA THR A 232 -2.61 6.50 -27.06
C THR A 232 -3.46 7.48 -27.88
N ASP A 233 -4.16 6.95 -28.88
CA ASP A 233 -5.10 7.70 -29.72
C ASP A 233 -6.08 8.52 -28.85
N PRO A 234 -6.02 9.87 -28.88
CA PRO A 234 -6.94 10.74 -28.13
C PRO A 234 -8.41 10.52 -28.50
N HIS A 235 -8.67 9.97 -29.69
CA HIS A 235 -10.01 9.67 -30.19
C HIS A 235 -10.54 8.30 -29.75
N ARG A 236 -9.76 7.50 -29.01
CA ARG A 236 -10.22 6.22 -28.45
C ARG A 236 -11.10 6.45 -27.21
N VAL A 237 -12.28 7.04 -27.42
CA VAL A 237 -13.38 7.13 -26.45
C VAL A 237 -14.14 5.80 -26.33
N ALA A 238 -13.41 4.70 -26.49
CA ALA A 238 -13.96 3.37 -26.30
C ALA A 238 -13.94 3.02 -24.81
N ILE A 239 -14.96 2.29 -24.35
CA ILE A 239 -14.95 1.70 -23.01
C ILE A 239 -13.64 0.91 -22.86
N PRO A 240 -12.80 1.19 -21.85
CA PRO A 240 -11.50 0.56 -21.73
C PRO A 240 -11.62 -0.95 -21.73
N HIS A 241 -10.75 -1.62 -22.51
CA HIS A 241 -10.59 -3.06 -22.35
C HIS A 241 -10.10 -3.34 -20.93
N GLY A 242 -10.74 -4.31 -20.27
CA GLY A 242 -10.50 -4.57 -18.86
C GLY A 242 -9.04 -4.86 -18.56
N ARG A 243 -8.61 -4.48 -17.35
CA ARG A 243 -7.30 -4.85 -16.78
C ARG A 243 -6.98 -6.34 -16.98
N LEU A 244 -5.72 -6.62 -17.31
CA LEU A 244 -5.12 -7.96 -17.31
C LEU A 244 -5.33 -8.64 -15.94
N THR A 245 -5.49 -9.97 -15.95
CA THR A 245 -5.73 -10.74 -14.72
C THR A 245 -4.50 -10.68 -13.80
N ALA A 246 -4.73 -10.65 -12.48
CA ALA A 246 -3.66 -10.59 -11.47
C ALA A 246 -2.56 -11.68 -11.65
N PRO A 247 -2.88 -12.97 -11.89
CA PRO A 247 -1.85 -13.99 -12.12
C PRO A 247 -1.01 -13.70 -13.37
N TYR A 248 -1.62 -13.15 -14.42
CA TYR A 248 -0.91 -12.78 -15.64
C TYR A 248 0.02 -11.58 -15.40
N MET A 249 -0.41 -10.59 -14.61
CA MET A 249 0.44 -9.46 -14.23
C MET A 249 1.64 -9.91 -13.39
N ILE A 250 1.44 -10.84 -12.45
CA ILE A 250 2.53 -11.44 -11.67
C ILE A 250 3.46 -12.23 -12.60
N TYR A 251 2.92 -13.16 -13.38
CA TYR A 251 3.70 -13.99 -14.31
C TYR A 251 4.57 -13.14 -15.25
N ARG A 252 3.98 -12.10 -15.86
CA ARG A 252 4.71 -11.16 -16.74
C ARG A 252 5.80 -10.37 -16.01
N SER A 253 5.66 -10.20 -14.70
CA SER A 253 6.61 -9.45 -13.85
C SER A 253 7.75 -10.34 -13.34
N ILE A 254 7.67 -11.67 -13.49
CA ILE A 254 8.76 -12.61 -13.17
C ILE A 254 9.81 -12.54 -14.29
N HIS A 255 10.58 -11.46 -14.30
CA HIS A 255 11.75 -11.31 -15.14
C HIS A 255 12.83 -10.56 -14.36
N ARG A 256 14.08 -11.00 -14.46
CA ARG A 256 15.22 -10.44 -13.71
C ARG A 256 15.38 -8.91 -13.81
N TYR A 257 14.97 -8.34 -14.93
CA TYR A 257 15.07 -6.90 -15.22
C TYR A 257 13.72 -6.18 -15.14
N SER A 258 12.69 -6.82 -14.57
CA SER A 258 11.43 -6.14 -14.29
C SER A 258 11.63 -5.16 -13.14
N HIS A 259 10.95 -4.02 -13.22
CA HIS A 259 10.94 -3.03 -12.14
C HIS A 259 10.55 -3.68 -10.80
N SER A 260 9.53 -4.54 -10.79
CA SER A 260 9.08 -5.26 -9.58
C SER A 260 10.17 -6.14 -8.98
N THR A 261 10.93 -6.88 -9.79
CA THR A 261 12.03 -7.74 -9.31
C THR A 261 13.20 -6.91 -8.80
N LEU A 262 13.57 -5.83 -9.49
CA LEU A 262 14.67 -4.97 -9.07
C LEU A 262 14.37 -4.25 -7.74
N THR A 263 13.16 -3.69 -7.57
CA THR A 263 12.76 -3.06 -6.30
C THR A 263 12.74 -4.08 -5.17
N ALA A 264 12.21 -5.29 -5.41
CA ALA A 264 12.20 -6.35 -4.40
C ALA A 264 13.62 -6.78 -3.99
N GLN A 265 14.56 -6.88 -4.95
CA GLN A 265 15.96 -7.17 -4.66
C GLN A 265 16.64 -6.05 -3.87
N LYS A 266 16.42 -4.78 -4.24
CA LYS A 266 16.92 -3.61 -3.50
C LYS A 266 16.44 -3.67 -2.04
N ILE A 267 15.14 -3.90 -1.84
CA ILE A 267 14.53 -3.99 -0.50
C ILE A 267 15.08 -5.17 0.29
N PHE A 268 15.24 -6.34 -0.33
CA PHE A 268 15.80 -7.51 0.32
C PHE A 268 17.20 -7.24 0.89
N TRP A 269 18.11 -6.75 0.05
CA TRP A 269 19.50 -6.50 0.47
C TRP A 269 19.63 -5.31 1.42
N ALA A 270 18.88 -4.23 1.19
CA ALA A 270 18.86 -3.09 2.11
C ALA A 270 18.29 -3.48 3.48
N SER A 271 17.27 -4.34 3.53
CA SER A 271 16.68 -4.83 4.78
C SER A 271 17.64 -5.72 5.56
N ILE A 272 18.34 -6.64 4.87
CA ILE A 272 19.39 -7.46 5.48
C ILE A 272 20.49 -6.56 6.04
N LEU A 273 21.04 -5.66 5.23
CA LEU A 273 22.15 -4.80 5.65
C LEU A 273 21.74 -3.94 6.86
N SER A 274 20.57 -3.30 6.79
CA SER A 274 20.05 -2.43 7.86
C SER A 274 19.76 -3.22 9.14
N GLY A 275 19.12 -4.40 9.03
CA GLY A 275 18.85 -5.28 10.17
C GLY A 275 20.13 -5.81 10.81
N MET A 276 21.14 -6.18 10.02
CA MET A 276 22.44 -6.64 10.53
C MET A 276 23.21 -5.53 11.22
N ILE A 277 23.17 -4.30 10.69
CA ILE A 277 23.71 -3.10 11.36
C ILE A 277 22.99 -2.91 12.70
N SER A 278 21.65 -2.99 12.73
CA SER A 278 20.88 -2.85 13.97
C SER A 278 21.28 -3.87 15.03
N ILE A 279 21.59 -5.12 14.65
CA ILE A 279 22.07 -6.16 15.56
C ILE A 279 23.49 -5.86 16.03
N ALA A 280 24.40 -5.50 15.11
CA ALA A 280 25.81 -5.24 15.42
C ALA A 280 25.99 -4.07 16.41
N PHE A 281 25.17 -3.03 16.30
CA PHE A 281 25.16 -1.89 17.23
C PHE A 281 24.29 -2.11 18.47
N GLY A 282 23.63 -3.26 18.61
CA GLY A 282 22.82 -3.57 19.79
C GLY A 282 21.57 -2.69 19.96
N LEU A 283 21.01 -2.17 18.87
CA LEU A 283 19.88 -1.23 18.92
C LEU A 283 18.55 -1.86 19.38
N GLY A 284 18.49 -3.19 19.51
CA GLY A 284 17.33 -3.93 20.03
C GLY A 284 16.08 -3.94 19.15
N ARG A 285 16.06 -3.20 18.03
CA ARG A 285 14.88 -3.01 17.16
C ARG A 285 15.18 -3.24 15.66
N PRO A 286 15.60 -4.46 15.26
CA PRO A 286 15.81 -4.79 13.85
C PRO A 286 14.51 -4.73 13.02
N ASP A 287 13.34 -4.84 13.67
CA ASP A 287 12.02 -4.70 13.04
C ASP A 287 11.82 -3.31 12.42
N TRP A 288 12.17 -2.25 13.16
CA TRP A 288 12.08 -0.87 12.68
C TRP A 288 13.09 -0.54 11.59
N ALA A 289 14.26 -1.16 11.61
CA ALA A 289 15.26 -1.01 10.56
C ALA A 289 14.67 -1.47 9.20
N ILE A 290 14.04 -2.65 9.18
CA ILE A 290 13.41 -3.21 7.97
C ILE A 290 12.18 -2.40 7.56
N ALA A 291 11.31 -2.04 8.51
CA ALA A 291 10.16 -1.19 8.24
C ALA A 291 10.56 0.15 7.59
N SER A 292 11.65 0.75 8.06
CA SER A 292 12.19 2.00 7.50
C SER A 292 12.71 1.83 6.08
N VAL A 293 13.42 0.73 5.79
CA VAL A 293 13.87 0.41 4.43
C VAL A 293 12.68 0.28 3.48
N VAL A 294 11.64 -0.45 3.89
CA VAL A 294 10.43 -0.60 3.07
C VAL A 294 9.73 0.73 2.89
N LEU A 295 9.58 1.55 3.95
CA LEU A 295 8.99 2.88 3.85
C LEU A 295 9.68 3.77 2.84
N VAL A 296 11.01 3.77 2.79
CA VAL A 296 11.77 4.65 1.91
C VAL A 296 11.80 4.10 0.48
N LEU A 297 12.09 2.82 0.31
CA LEU A 297 12.33 2.24 -1.01
C LEU A 297 11.06 1.83 -1.76
N GLN A 298 9.93 1.61 -1.08
CA GLN A 298 8.67 1.26 -1.77
C GLN A 298 8.13 2.39 -2.65
N TRP A 299 8.53 3.65 -2.37
CA TRP A 299 8.10 4.81 -3.15
C TRP A 299 9.00 5.09 -4.37
N ASP A 300 10.04 4.26 -4.57
CA ASP A 300 11.07 4.41 -5.61
C ASP A 300 11.48 5.89 -5.83
N PRO A 301 12.03 6.55 -4.78
CA PRO A 301 12.33 7.97 -4.88
C PRO A 301 13.39 8.23 -5.96
N ASP A 302 13.23 9.34 -6.69
CA ASP A 302 14.21 9.78 -7.68
C ASP A 302 15.62 9.77 -7.09
N GLU A 303 16.57 9.15 -7.79
CA GLU A 303 17.87 8.78 -7.20
C GLU A 303 18.63 9.98 -6.61
N VAL A 304 18.58 11.14 -7.25
CA VAL A 304 19.33 12.34 -6.81
C VAL A 304 18.53 13.17 -5.79
N PRO A 305 17.31 13.66 -6.07
CA PRO A 305 16.53 14.46 -5.11
C PRO A 305 16.09 13.66 -3.89
N GLY A 306 15.91 12.34 -4.03
CA GLY A 306 15.55 11.42 -2.96
C GLY A 306 16.70 11.23 -1.98
N SER A 307 17.92 11.01 -2.47
CA SER A 307 19.11 10.82 -1.63
C SER A 307 19.45 12.07 -0.82
N VAL A 308 19.35 13.25 -1.42
CA VAL A 308 19.59 14.52 -0.71
C VAL A 308 18.56 14.75 0.40
N ARG A 309 17.27 14.51 0.13
CA ARG A 309 16.23 14.63 1.15
C ARG A 309 16.38 13.60 2.26
N ALA A 310 16.78 12.37 1.93
CA ALA A 310 17.06 11.34 2.91
C ALA A 310 18.23 11.74 3.81
N LEU A 311 19.30 12.32 3.25
CA LEU A 311 20.44 12.81 4.00
C LEU A 311 20.08 13.97 4.92
N HIS A 312 19.33 14.97 4.43
CA HIS A 312 18.82 16.05 5.28
C HIS A 312 18.01 15.50 6.44
N ARG A 313 17.05 14.61 6.16
CA ARG A 313 16.22 14.01 7.21
C ARG A 313 17.04 13.23 8.25
N LEU A 314 18.09 12.54 7.82
CA LEU A 314 19.01 11.84 8.72
C LEU A 314 19.74 12.84 9.61
N LEU A 315 20.33 13.88 9.03
CA LEU A 315 21.04 14.93 9.77
C LEU A 315 20.11 15.63 10.76
N ASP A 316 18.91 16.01 10.31
CA ASP A 316 17.88 16.64 11.15
C ASP A 316 17.51 15.73 12.33
N SER A 317 17.31 14.43 12.09
CA SER A 317 16.99 13.48 13.15
C SER A 317 18.12 13.33 14.17
N ILE A 318 19.38 13.31 13.72
CA ILE A 318 20.55 13.23 14.61
C ILE A 318 20.66 14.50 15.45
N ILE A 319 20.47 15.67 14.82
CA ILE A 319 20.52 16.96 15.50
C ILE A 319 19.40 17.04 16.54
N ASP A 320 18.16 16.67 16.18
CA ASP A 320 17.01 16.68 17.08
C ASP A 320 17.23 15.76 18.29
N ILE A 321 17.71 14.54 18.07
CA ILE A 321 18.03 13.60 19.16
C ILE A 321 19.14 14.17 20.05
N GLY A 322 20.19 14.74 19.46
CA GLY A 322 21.30 15.34 20.21
C GLY A 322 20.87 16.55 21.05
N ILE A 323 20.01 17.41 20.50
CA ILE A 323 19.42 18.54 21.24
C ILE A 323 18.53 18.01 22.37
N PHE A 324 17.68 17.01 22.09
CA PHE A 324 16.84 16.40 23.10
C PHE A 324 17.66 15.82 24.26
N ASP A 325 18.74 15.09 23.95
CA ASP A 325 19.62 14.50 24.97
C ASP A 325 20.31 15.57 25.82
N LEU A 326 20.80 16.66 25.19
CA LEU A 326 21.35 17.81 25.90
C LEU A 326 20.32 18.49 26.83
N VAL A 327 19.07 18.64 26.38
CA VAL A 327 17.99 19.17 27.20
C VAL A 327 17.66 18.22 28.34
N HIS A 328 17.62 16.91 28.08
CA HIS A 328 17.31 15.91 29.10
C HIS A 328 18.37 15.89 30.22
N ILE A 329 19.65 15.94 29.86
CA ILE A 329 20.77 15.97 30.83
C ILE A 329 20.80 17.28 31.64
N SER A 330 20.28 18.39 31.09
CA SER A 330 20.23 19.68 31.77
C SER A 330 19.01 19.89 32.66
N GLN A 331 18.05 18.95 32.68
CA GLN A 331 16.94 18.98 33.64
C GLN A 331 17.42 18.50 35.02
N PRO A 332 17.27 19.31 36.09
CA PRO A 332 17.57 18.84 37.44
C PRO A 332 16.61 17.71 37.81
N ALA A 333 17.15 16.63 38.39
CA ALA A 333 16.37 15.51 38.88
C ALA A 333 15.30 15.99 39.88
N ALA A 334 14.03 15.79 39.53
CA ALA A 334 12.87 16.03 40.40
C ALA A 334 12.49 14.74 41.15
#